data_AF-A0A1B6F410-F1
#
_entry.id   AF-A0A1B6F410-F1
#
_cell.length_a   1.000
_cell.length_b   1.000
_cell.length_c   1.000
_cell.angle_alpha   90.00
_cell.angle_beta   90.00
_cell.angle_gamma   90.00
#
_symmetry.space_group_name_H-M   'P 1'
#
loop_
_entity.id
_entity.type
_entity.pdbx_description
1 polymer ?
#
loop_
_entity_poly.entity_id
_entity_poly.type
_entity_poly.pdbx_seq_one_letter_code
_entity_poly.pdbx_strand_id
1 'polypeptide(L)'
;WYDAKYYDLTKTLYRTIYEKSSSEDEITYFNRIIARIPKESDECYISRLNLVKRTYSSLNLWYSSEFLSITKQYYITRYNKKSSETEETLYKRVVVKEAGETVEQWAQRVELIHQIYPNWPLWYDAKYYDLTKTLYRTIYKKSSSEDEITY
;
A
#
# COMPACT_ATOMS: atom_id res chain seq x y z
N TRP A 1 17.26 -4.83 -6.31
CA TRP A 1 17.89 -4.35 -7.56
C TRP A 1 16.75 -4.10 -8.53
N TYR A 2 16.47 -2.83 -8.85
CA TYR A 2 15.32 -2.46 -9.67
C TYR A 2 15.83 -1.53 -10.76
N ASP A 3 16.32 -2.14 -11.84
CA ASP A 3 16.76 -1.41 -13.01
C ASP A 3 15.50 -0.89 -13.72
N ALA A 4 15.31 0.43 -13.68
CA ALA A 4 14.17 1.13 -14.26
C ALA A 4 13.97 0.77 -15.74
N LYS A 5 15.04 0.35 -16.42
CA LYS A 5 15.05 -0.07 -17.83
C LYS A 5 14.10 -1.23 -18.13
N TYR A 6 13.91 -2.17 -17.21
CA TYR A 6 13.01 -3.32 -17.42
C TYR A 6 11.58 -3.05 -16.95
N TYR A 7 11.38 -1.99 -16.15
CA TYR A 7 10.04 -1.64 -15.70
C TYR A 7 9.14 -1.17 -16.84
N ASP A 8 9.65 -0.35 -17.76
CA ASP A 8 8.81 0.14 -18.87
C ASP A 8 8.39 -1.00 -19.82
N LEU A 9 9.27 -1.97 -20.05
CA LEU A 9 8.96 -3.17 -20.83
C LEU A 9 7.87 -4.00 -20.15
N THR A 10 7.99 -4.20 -18.84
CA THR A 10 7.00 -4.97 -18.07
C THR A 10 5.70 -4.20 -17.87
N LYS A 11 5.72 -2.87 -17.80
CA LYS A 11 4.53 -2.04 -17.60
C LYS A 11 3.48 -2.25 -18.68
N THR A 12 3.88 -2.33 -19.96
CA THR A 12 2.95 -2.60 -21.07
C THR A 12 2.30 -3.98 -20.94
N LEU A 13 3.08 -5.01 -20.61
CA LEU A 13 2.58 -6.36 -20.40
C LEU A 13 1.58 -6.40 -19.22
N TYR A 14 1.91 -5.77 -18.10
CA TYR A 14 1.04 -5.69 -16.93
C TYR A 14 -0.24 -4.92 -17.22
N ARG A 15 -0.18 -3.90 -18.08
CA ARG A 15 -1.38 -3.21 -18.55
C ARG A 15 -2.31 -4.16 -19.29
N THR A 16 -1.79 -4.93 -20.24
CA THR A 16 -2.62 -5.88 -21.01
C THR A 16 -3.21 -6.99 -20.13
N ILE A 17 -2.44 -7.53 -19.18
CA ILE A 17 -2.90 -8.66 -18.34
C ILE A 17 -3.94 -8.22 -17.30
N TYR A 18 -3.74 -7.05 -16.68
CA TYR A 18 -4.55 -6.58 -15.56
C TYR A 18 -5.49 -5.45 -15.96
N GLU A 19 -5.75 -5.24 -17.24
CA GLU A 19 -6.81 -4.33 -17.68
C GLU A 19 -8.17 -4.85 -17.19
N LYS A 20 -9.01 -3.92 -16.73
CA LYS A 20 -10.38 -4.22 -16.32
C LYS A 20 -11.21 -4.46 -17.57
N SER A 21 -11.93 -5.59 -17.63
CA SER A 21 -12.87 -5.84 -18.73
C SER A 21 -14.07 -4.88 -18.62
N SER A 22 -14.67 -4.53 -19.76
CA SER A 22 -15.91 -3.72 -19.80
C SER A 22 -17.09 -4.41 -19.11
N SER A 23 -17.08 -5.74 -19.06
CA SER A 23 -18.13 -6.56 -18.43
C SER A 23 -17.84 -6.92 -16.97
N GLU A 24 -16.67 -6.55 -16.43
CA GLU A 24 -16.25 -6.91 -15.08
C GLU A 24 -16.60 -5.78 -14.11
N ASP A 25 -17.28 -6.10 -13.00
CA ASP A 25 -17.50 -5.12 -11.93
C ASP A 25 -16.21 -4.86 -11.13
N GLU A 26 -16.21 -3.81 -10.32
CA GLU A 26 -15.02 -3.37 -9.59
C GLU A 26 -14.54 -4.41 -8.56
N ILE A 27 -15.46 -5.06 -7.85
CA ILE A 27 -15.10 -6.05 -6.83
C ILE A 27 -14.52 -7.30 -7.48
N THR A 28 -15.11 -7.79 -8.55
CA THR A 28 -14.57 -8.91 -9.34
C THR A 28 -13.19 -8.57 -9.87
N TYR A 29 -13.00 -7.36 -10.41
CA TYR A 29 -11.72 -6.89 -10.90
C TYR A 29 -10.63 -6.87 -9.82
N PHE A 30 -10.94 -6.32 -8.65
CA PHE A 30 -10.00 -6.23 -7.54
C PHE A 30 -9.64 -7.60 -6.97
N ASN A 31 -10.62 -8.50 -6.85
CA ASN A 31 -10.36 -9.88 -6.45
C ASN A 31 -9.44 -10.59 -7.44
N ARG A 32 -9.64 -10.40 -8.75
CA ARG A 32 -8.76 -10.95 -9.79
C ARG A 32 -7.33 -10.41 -9.70
N ILE A 33 -7.15 -9.12 -9.42
CA ILE A 33 -5.81 -8.54 -9.23
C ILE A 33 -5.07 -9.23 -8.08
N ILE A 34 -5.73 -9.32 -6.92
CA ILE A 34 -5.13 -9.78 -5.66
C ILE A 34 -5.03 -11.31 -5.58
N ALA A 35 -5.75 -12.04 -6.43
CA ALA A 35 -5.71 -13.50 -6.48
C ALA A 35 -4.26 -14.03 -6.58
N ARG A 36 -3.98 -15.06 -5.78
CA ARG A 36 -2.72 -15.80 -5.87
C ARG A 36 -2.74 -16.72 -7.08
N ILE A 37 -1.61 -16.78 -7.76
CA ILE A 37 -1.39 -17.78 -8.81
C ILE A 37 -1.09 -19.13 -8.13
N PRO A 38 -1.57 -20.27 -8.65
CA PRO A 38 -1.24 -21.58 -8.08
C PRO A 38 0.27 -21.77 -7.93
N LYS A 39 0.70 -22.22 -6.74
CA LYS A 39 2.11 -22.43 -6.36
C LYS A 39 2.97 -21.16 -6.31
N GLU A 40 2.36 -19.98 -6.29
CA GLU A 40 3.07 -18.72 -6.13
C GLU A 40 3.58 -18.54 -4.70
N SER A 41 4.91 -18.37 -4.56
CA SER A 41 5.51 -18.04 -3.25
C SER A 41 5.13 -16.63 -2.81
N ASP A 42 5.31 -16.34 -1.52
CA ASP A 42 5.05 -15.00 -0.97
C ASP A 42 5.92 -13.92 -1.63
N GLU A 43 7.18 -14.22 -1.93
CA GLU A 43 8.08 -13.29 -2.61
C GLU A 43 7.60 -12.98 -4.03
N CYS A 44 7.19 -14.01 -4.78
CA CYS A 44 6.64 -13.85 -6.13
C CYS A 44 5.33 -13.06 -6.11
N TYR A 45 4.42 -13.41 -5.19
CA TYR A 45 3.15 -12.75 -4.97
C TYR A 45 3.32 -11.25 -4.71
N ILE A 46 4.17 -10.90 -3.75
CA ILE A 46 4.43 -9.50 -3.41
C ILE A 46 5.14 -8.78 -4.55
N SER A 47 6.12 -9.41 -5.21
CA SER A 47 6.84 -8.78 -6.31
C SER A 47 5.90 -8.46 -7.47
N ARG A 48 5.04 -9.40 -7.86
CA ARG A 48 4.02 -9.21 -8.90
C ARG A 48 3.06 -8.10 -8.53
N LEU A 49 2.45 -8.13 -7.34
CA LEU A 49 1.49 -7.11 -6.93
C LEU A 49 2.11 -5.72 -6.79
N ASN A 50 3.39 -5.60 -6.43
CA ASN A 50 4.08 -4.31 -6.46
C ASN A 50 4.18 -3.74 -7.89
N LEU A 51 4.39 -4.60 -8.89
CA LEU A 51 4.41 -4.21 -10.30
C LEU A 51 3.00 -3.81 -10.78
N VAL A 52 1.97 -4.55 -10.40
CA VAL A 52 0.57 -4.18 -10.68
C VAL A 52 0.25 -2.84 -10.04
N LYS A 53 0.52 -2.68 -8.74
CA LYS A 53 0.30 -1.43 -7.99
C LYS A 53 1.01 -0.25 -8.63
N ARG A 54 2.28 -0.41 -9.03
CA ARG A 54 3.01 0.68 -9.70
C ARG A 54 2.43 1.02 -11.07
N THR A 55 1.91 0.03 -11.79
CA THR A 55 1.30 0.20 -13.12
C THR A 55 -0.06 0.87 -13.03
N TYR A 56 -0.83 0.52 -12.00
CA TYR A 56 -2.18 0.99 -11.71
C TYR A 56 -2.23 1.71 -10.37
N SER A 57 -1.34 2.70 -10.22
CA SER A 57 -1.12 3.38 -8.95
C SER A 57 -2.25 4.28 -8.51
N SER A 58 -3.27 4.49 -9.34
CA SER A 58 -4.47 5.27 -9.02
C SER A 58 -5.65 4.42 -8.53
N LEU A 59 -5.55 3.09 -8.53
CA LEU A 59 -6.67 2.24 -8.09
C LEU A 59 -6.92 2.39 -6.58
N ASN A 60 -8.19 2.55 -6.23
CA ASN A 60 -8.64 2.62 -4.83
C ASN A 60 -8.31 1.34 -4.04
N LEU A 61 -8.17 0.20 -4.73
CA LEU A 61 -7.72 -1.07 -4.16
C LEU A 61 -6.51 -0.95 -3.22
N TRP A 62 -5.60 -0.02 -3.50
CA TRP A 62 -4.37 0.13 -2.71
C TRP A 62 -4.50 1.06 -1.51
N TYR A 63 -5.51 1.95 -1.48
CA TYR A 63 -5.53 3.10 -0.57
C TYR A 63 -6.86 3.30 0.16
N SER A 64 -7.95 2.69 -0.30
CA SER A 64 -9.26 2.80 0.33
C SER A 64 -9.45 1.75 1.42
N SER A 65 -9.96 2.17 2.57
CA SER A 65 -10.39 1.27 3.66
C SER A 65 -11.56 0.39 3.24
N GLU A 66 -12.39 0.84 2.29
CA GLU A 66 -13.51 0.06 1.73
C GLU A 66 -13.05 -1.28 1.15
N PHE A 67 -11.91 -1.29 0.46
CA PHE A 67 -11.34 -2.48 -0.16
C PHE A 67 -10.28 -3.15 0.70
N LEU A 68 -10.14 -2.76 1.98
CA LEU A 68 -9.15 -3.33 2.88
C LEU A 68 -9.33 -4.83 3.02
N SER A 69 -10.56 -5.34 3.11
CA SER A 69 -10.85 -6.78 3.19
C SER A 69 -10.27 -7.57 2.01
N ILE A 70 -10.24 -6.99 0.80
CA ILE A 70 -9.68 -7.60 -0.41
C ILE A 70 -8.14 -7.53 -0.36
N THR A 71 -7.56 -6.36 -0.05
CA THR A 71 -6.10 -6.15 -0.13
C THR A 71 -5.33 -6.55 1.15
N LYS A 72 -6.03 -6.93 2.23
CA LYS A 72 -5.44 -7.21 3.55
C LYS A 72 -4.30 -8.22 3.48
N GLN A 73 -4.50 -9.34 2.78
CA GLN A 73 -3.49 -10.39 2.71
C GLN A 73 -2.22 -9.94 1.99
N TYR A 74 -2.34 -9.08 0.97
CA TYR A 74 -1.19 -8.48 0.31
C TYR A 74 -0.37 -7.64 1.29
N TYR A 75 -1.01 -6.79 2.10
CA TYR A 75 -0.31 -5.96 3.07
C TYR A 75 0.29 -6.76 4.24
N ILE A 76 -0.41 -7.79 4.73
CA ILE A 76 0.13 -8.71 5.73
C ILE A 76 1.38 -9.40 5.20
N THR A 77 1.32 -10.00 4.00
CA THR A 77 2.48 -10.69 3.42
C THR A 77 3.61 -9.71 3.11
N ARG A 78 3.30 -8.49 2.65
CA ARG A 78 4.30 -7.45 2.34
C ARG A 78 5.05 -7.00 3.58
N TYR A 79 4.33 -6.71 4.66
CA TYR A 79 4.89 -6.15 5.90
C TYR A 79 5.06 -7.20 7.00
N ASN A 80 5.11 -8.48 6.61
CA ASN A 80 5.61 -9.50 7.51
C ASN A 80 7.08 -9.21 7.83
N LYS A 81 7.44 -9.33 9.11
CA LYS A 81 8.81 -9.14 9.58
C LYS A 81 9.68 -10.26 9.01
N LYS A 82 10.74 -9.91 8.30
CA LYS A 82 11.70 -10.92 7.83
C LYS A 82 12.52 -11.44 9.01
N SER A 83 12.99 -12.68 8.94
CA SER A 83 13.73 -13.33 10.04
C SER A 83 14.96 -12.54 10.52
N SER A 84 15.64 -11.84 9.62
CA SER A 84 16.81 -11.01 9.92
C SER A 84 16.50 -9.51 10.08
N GLU A 85 15.23 -9.10 9.97
CA GLU A 85 14.82 -7.69 10.02
C GLU A 85 14.55 -7.28 11.48
N THR A 86 15.02 -6.11 11.87
CA THR A 86 14.67 -5.49 13.17
C THR A 86 13.28 -4.86 13.08
N GLU A 87 12.64 -4.58 14.21
CA GLU A 87 11.36 -3.85 14.20
C GLU A 87 11.50 -2.46 13.57
N GLU A 88 12.58 -1.75 13.87
CA GLU A 88 12.85 -0.43 13.31
C GLU A 88 12.99 -0.48 11.78
N THR A 89 13.66 -1.50 11.23
CA THR A 89 13.82 -1.66 9.79
C THR A 89 12.51 -2.03 9.10
N LEU A 90 11.67 -2.86 9.74
CA LEU A 90 10.30 -3.10 9.30
C LEU A 90 9.49 -1.81 9.28
N TYR A 91 9.52 -1.03 10.36
CA TYR A 91 8.74 0.21 10.45
C TYR A 91 9.20 1.27 9.46
N LYS A 92 10.51 1.41 9.23
CA LYS A 92 11.04 2.24 8.13
C LYS A 92 10.47 1.81 6.78
N ARG A 93 10.36 0.49 6.54
CA ARG A 93 9.78 -0.06 5.30
C ARG A 93 8.28 0.20 5.19
N VAL A 94 7.56 0.27 6.30
CA VAL A 94 6.14 0.64 6.35
C VAL A 94 5.94 2.12 6.02
N VAL A 95 6.70 3.02 6.68
CA VAL A 95 6.46 4.47 6.57
C VAL A 95 7.16 5.13 5.39
N VAL A 96 8.05 4.45 4.67
CA VAL A 96 8.69 5.04 3.49
C VAL A 96 7.69 5.23 2.36
N LYS A 97 7.77 6.37 1.66
CA LYS A 97 6.99 6.63 0.44
C LYS A 97 7.49 5.76 -0.71
N GLU A 98 6.60 4.99 -1.30
CA GLU A 98 6.94 4.09 -2.40
C GLU A 98 7.01 4.85 -3.73
N ALA A 99 7.76 4.29 -4.68
CA ALA A 99 7.84 4.84 -6.02
C ALA A 99 6.47 4.82 -6.71
N GLY A 100 6.05 5.98 -7.23
CA GLY A 100 4.75 6.14 -7.91
C GLY A 100 3.59 6.54 -7.00
N GLU A 101 3.77 6.61 -5.68
CA GLU A 101 2.75 7.16 -4.77
C GLU A 101 2.76 8.69 -4.83
N THR A 102 1.60 9.32 -4.72
CA THR A 102 1.52 10.72 -4.24
C THR A 102 1.74 10.78 -2.73
N VAL A 103 1.80 11.99 -2.16
CA VAL A 103 1.90 12.16 -0.70
C VAL A 103 0.63 11.64 -0.01
N GLU A 104 -0.54 11.86 -0.63
CA GLU A 104 -1.84 11.43 -0.12
C GLU A 104 -1.96 9.89 -0.17
N GLN A 105 -1.58 9.29 -1.30
CA GLN A 105 -1.60 7.83 -1.48
C GLN A 105 -0.66 7.12 -0.51
N TRP A 106 0.54 7.68 -0.30
CA TRP A 106 1.45 7.20 0.72
C TRP A 106 0.79 7.22 2.10
N ALA A 107 0.21 8.35 2.50
CA ALA A 107 -0.42 8.49 3.80
C ALA A 107 -1.59 7.50 3.97
N GLN A 108 -2.45 7.38 2.95
CA GLN A 108 -3.57 6.44 2.94
C GLN A 108 -3.10 4.99 3.09
N ARG A 109 -2.05 4.58 2.36
CA ARG A 109 -1.49 3.23 2.52
C ARG A 109 -1.02 3.01 3.96
N VAL A 110 -0.26 3.94 4.53
CA VAL A 110 0.26 3.76 5.89
C VAL A 110 -0.88 3.68 6.90
N GLU A 111 -1.97 4.43 6.69
CA GLU A 111 -3.18 4.33 7.51
C GLU A 111 -3.86 2.96 7.39
N LEU A 112 -3.90 2.34 6.19
CA LEU A 112 -4.36 0.96 6.06
C LEU A 112 -3.49 -0.02 6.87
N ILE A 113 -2.17 0.21 6.94
CA ILE A 113 -1.28 -0.63 7.75
C ILE A 113 -1.54 -0.41 9.25
N HIS A 114 -1.80 0.83 9.67
CA HIS A 114 -2.21 1.14 11.03
C HIS A 114 -3.51 0.41 11.39
N GLN A 115 -4.50 0.36 10.50
CA GLN A 115 -5.74 -0.42 10.71
C GLN A 115 -5.49 -1.94 10.79
N ILE A 116 -4.54 -2.49 10.02
CA ILE A 116 -4.18 -3.92 10.11
C ILE A 116 -3.45 -4.22 11.41
N TYR A 117 -2.58 -3.31 11.87
CA TYR A 117 -1.71 -3.49 13.03
C TYR A 117 -1.82 -2.33 14.03
N PRO A 118 -3.00 -2.12 14.66
CA PRO A 118 -3.24 -0.95 15.51
C PRO A 118 -2.38 -0.93 16.78
N ASN A 119 -1.87 -2.09 17.19
CA ASN A 119 -1.10 -2.26 18.42
C ASN A 119 0.42 -2.26 18.19
N TRP A 120 0.91 -1.89 17.01
CA TRP A 120 2.35 -1.76 16.82
C TRP A 120 2.90 -0.56 17.61
N PRO A 121 4.02 -0.73 18.33
CA PRO A 121 4.75 0.36 18.96
C PRO A 121 5.04 1.55 18.05
N LEU A 122 5.10 1.34 16.73
CA LEU A 122 5.24 2.39 15.72
C LEU A 122 4.31 3.59 15.95
N TRP A 123 3.09 3.36 16.45
CA TRP A 123 2.05 4.40 16.55
C TRP A 123 2.09 5.18 17.87
N TYR A 124 2.62 4.59 18.95
CA TYR A 124 2.52 5.15 20.30
C TYR A 124 3.84 5.25 21.06
N ASP A 125 4.89 4.53 20.66
CA ASP A 125 6.19 4.58 21.31
C ASP A 125 6.97 5.80 20.81
N ALA A 126 7.36 6.69 21.73
CA ALA A 126 8.08 7.92 21.44
C ALA A 126 9.37 7.68 20.63
N LYS A 127 10.01 6.51 20.76
CA LYS A 127 11.22 6.17 20.00
C LYS A 127 11.01 6.14 18.48
N TYR A 128 9.77 5.94 18.03
CA TYR A 128 9.40 5.92 16.61
C TYR A 128 8.71 7.19 16.13
N TYR A 129 8.57 8.20 17.00
CA TYR A 129 7.88 9.45 16.66
C TYR A 129 8.43 10.12 15.40
N ASP A 130 9.75 10.11 15.20
CA ASP A 130 10.35 10.69 13.99
C ASP A 130 9.97 9.98 12.69
N LEU A 131 9.60 8.70 12.75
CA LEU A 131 9.12 7.93 11.61
C LEU A 131 7.67 8.28 11.24
N THR A 132 6.84 8.67 12.21
CA THR A 132 5.40 8.89 12.03
C THR A 132 4.99 10.37 12.01
N LYS A 133 5.83 11.30 12.50
CA LYS A 133 5.50 12.73 12.58
C LYS A 133 5.04 13.34 11.24
N THR A 134 5.69 12.97 10.13
CA THR A 134 5.34 13.49 8.80
C THR A 134 4.02 12.91 8.30
N LEU A 135 3.71 11.66 8.66
CA LEU A 135 2.46 11.01 8.32
C LEU A 135 1.30 11.73 9.00
N TYR A 136 1.36 11.91 10.31
CA TYR A 136 0.31 12.60 11.07
C TYR A 136 0.12 14.04 10.59
N ARG A 137 1.22 14.77 10.32
CA ARG A 137 1.12 16.10 9.70
C ARG A 137 0.39 16.07 8.36
N THR A 138 0.54 15.01 7.57
CA THR A 138 -0.11 14.91 6.26
C THR A 138 -1.60 14.58 6.41
N ILE A 139 -1.93 13.61 7.26
CA ILE A 139 -3.31 13.18 7.50
C ILE A 139 -4.14 14.31 8.12
N TYR A 140 -3.62 14.97 9.16
CA TYR A 140 -4.37 15.99 9.89
C TYR A 140 -4.31 17.38 9.23
N LYS A 141 -3.34 17.68 8.34
CA LYS A 141 -3.42 18.90 7.50
C LYS A 141 -4.61 18.89 6.56
N LYS A 142 -5.09 17.71 6.15
CA LYS A 142 -6.25 17.55 5.26
C LYS A 142 -7.59 17.82 5.97
N SER A 143 -7.60 18.00 7.31
CA SER A 143 -8.78 18.29 8.13
C SER A 143 -9.08 19.79 8.30
N SER A 144 -8.68 20.65 7.36
CA SER A 144 -9.06 22.09 7.39
C SER A 144 -10.53 22.35 7.02
N SER A 145 -11.36 21.29 6.93
CA SER A 145 -12.82 21.39 6.91
C SER A 145 -13.46 21.38 8.31
N GLU A 146 -12.67 21.50 9.38
CA GLU A 146 -13.17 21.74 10.76
C GLU A 146 -13.19 23.22 11.16
N ASP A 147 -12.86 24.15 10.24
CA ASP A 147 -12.93 25.61 10.47
C ASP A 147 -14.31 26.23 10.12
N GLU A 148 -15.40 25.46 10.21
CA GLU A 148 -16.77 26.00 10.23
C GLU A 148 -17.57 25.37 11.39
N ILE A 149 -17.09 25.56 12.62
CA ILE A 149 -18.00 25.62 13.77
C ILE A 149 -18.11 27.09 14.15
N THR A 150 -18.98 27.79 13.40
CA THR A 150 -19.44 29.13 13.74
C THR A 150 -20.22 29.03 15.06
N TYR A 151 -19.67 29.60 16.13
CA TYR A 151 -20.41 29.90 17.36
C TYR A 151 -21.18 31.21 17.20
#